data_AF-A0A3B9FMX5-F1
#
_entry.id   AF-A0A3B9FMX5-F1
#
_cell.length_a   1.000
_cell.length_b   1.000
_cell.length_c   1.000
_cell.angle_alpha   90.00
_cell.angle_beta   90.00
_cell.angle_gamma   90.00
#
_symmetry.space_group_name_H-M   'P 1'
#
loop_
_entity.id
_entity.type
_entity.pdbx_description
1 polymer ?
#
loop_
_entity_poly.entity_id
_entity_poly.type
_entity_poly.pdbx_seq_one_letter_code
_entity_poly.pdbx_strand_id
1 'polypeptide(L)'
;RITEDGSEVTMQIETIVSNAVFSTTDPSAPPQIENKQVQTFVRVADNTPFIVGGLISKNKDKGSSGVPVLSEIPLLGNLFKKRLESNADREVIIVLTPHVIDTNQKSFSYVIPKDSQSFDSFDNLLFRNAYRIRDDDLFDLSFATKSEFYRNILAQLAAYKRAHPELAQDAPVFQYLNKRVPGEEVIVRRMIWEIVHKSKFHQYIADDHILLFESNEAAQYGNKFKTHLLSILLDQLKDPKRENSFVFDFAQHKANSAGPFEHPRARISKVNVASASNYVEQMSLLNGNDPNRNRILLSPAVSPPGVRGATAMEVLKGVLVLKRILSLNSSMPVTIQEFRVGRQIIFPTEQELRDKYHVIDYDVAKFFYEVINYYPEFETAFNRDSASILYQIRGLQQR
;
A
#
# COMPACT_ATOMS: atom_id res chain seq x y z
N ARG A 1 31.08 -9.70 15.90
CA ARG A 1 31.83 -10.88 15.40
C ARG A 1 30.89 -11.68 14.52
N ILE A 2 31.36 -12.17 13.38
CA ILE A 2 30.55 -12.92 12.40
C ILE A 2 31.17 -14.32 12.31
N THR A 3 30.36 -15.36 12.16
CA THR A 3 30.84 -16.73 11.91
C THR A 3 31.47 -16.85 10.51
N GLU A 4 32.31 -17.87 10.30
CA GLU A 4 33.04 -18.07 9.03
C GLU A 4 32.10 -18.31 7.83
N ASP A 5 30.95 -18.93 8.08
CA ASP A 5 29.88 -19.18 7.12
C ASP A 5 28.92 -17.98 6.96
N GLY A 6 29.10 -16.90 7.72
CA GLY A 6 28.21 -15.74 7.71
C GLY A 6 26.82 -15.98 8.30
N SER A 7 26.53 -17.16 8.85
CA SER A 7 25.19 -17.54 9.29
C SER A 7 24.77 -16.86 10.59
N GLU A 8 25.72 -16.47 11.46
CA GLU A 8 25.44 -15.87 12.75
C GLU A 8 26.33 -14.68 13.07
N VAL A 9 25.73 -13.69 13.74
CA VAL A 9 26.39 -12.49 14.23
C VAL A 9 26.32 -12.46 15.75
N THR A 10 27.49 -12.41 16.38
CA THR A 10 27.64 -12.09 17.79
C THR A 10 27.88 -10.59 17.97
N MET A 11 26.96 -9.90 18.63
CA MET A 11 27.00 -8.44 18.83
C MET A 11 27.07 -8.11 20.31
N GLN A 12 27.97 -7.18 20.66
CA GLN A 12 27.88 -6.42 21.89
C GLN A 12 27.09 -5.15 21.57
N ILE A 13 25.93 -5.01 22.19
CA ILE A 13 24.98 -3.95 21.89
C ILE A 13 24.91 -3.02 23.08
N GLU A 14 25.12 -1.74 22.80
CA GLU A 14 24.84 -0.66 23.72
C GLU A 14 23.88 0.29 23.02
N THR A 15 22.65 0.39 23.53
CA THR A 15 21.63 1.29 23.01
C THR A 15 21.27 2.30 24.07
N ILE A 16 21.24 3.58 23.71
CA ILE A 16 20.85 4.68 24.59
C ILE A 16 19.72 5.44 23.90
N VAL A 17 18.57 5.52 24.56
CA VAL A 17 17.45 6.38 24.15
C VAL A 17 17.39 7.54 25.13
N SER A 18 17.67 8.74 24.64
CA SER A 18 17.67 9.96 25.44
C SER A 18 16.42 10.79 25.15
N ASN A 19 15.79 11.31 26.19
CA ASN A 19 14.71 12.28 26.08
C ASN A 19 15.03 13.53 26.90
N ALA A 20 14.84 14.72 26.32
CA ALA A 20 15.00 15.98 27.03
C ALA A 20 13.65 16.39 27.63
N VAL A 21 13.63 16.58 28.94
CA VAL A 21 12.48 17.08 29.70
C VAL A 21 12.77 18.52 30.09
N PHE A 22 11.94 19.43 29.60
CA PHE A 22 12.03 20.86 29.90
C PHE A 22 11.17 21.19 31.12
N SER A 23 11.72 21.98 32.04
CA SER A 23 10.99 22.46 33.21
C SER A 23 9.88 23.42 32.77
N THR A 24 8.65 23.19 33.23
CA THR A 24 7.51 24.09 32.94
C THR A 24 7.46 25.29 33.88
N THR A 25 8.22 25.27 34.97
CA THR A 25 8.24 26.31 36.01
C THR A 25 9.40 27.29 35.88
N ASP A 26 10.49 26.91 35.21
CA ASP A 26 11.62 27.79 34.93
C ASP A 26 12.14 27.56 33.50
N PRO A 27 11.76 28.43 32.54
CA PRO A 27 12.20 28.35 31.15
C PRO A 27 13.70 28.55 30.95
N SER A 28 14.40 29.08 31.97
CA SER A 28 15.84 29.31 31.94
C SER A 28 16.66 28.14 32.51
N ALA A 29 15.99 27.17 33.15
CA ALA A 29 16.64 25.99 33.67
C ALA A 29 17.14 25.07 32.54
N PRO A 30 18.34 24.48 32.68
CA PRO A 30 18.83 23.51 31.71
C PRO A 30 17.88 22.29 31.64
N PRO A 31 17.67 21.70 30.45
CA PRO A 31 16.80 20.54 30.30
C PRO A 31 17.36 19.33 31.06
N GLN A 32 16.48 18.58 31.72
CA GLN A 32 16.83 17.31 32.33
C GLN A 32 16.84 16.22 31.24
N ILE A 33 17.94 15.48 31.14
CA ILE A 33 18.07 14.39 30.17
C ILE A 33 17.72 13.07 30.86
N GLU A 34 16.65 12.40 30.40
CA GLU A 34 16.29 11.05 30.79
C GLU A 34 16.93 10.06 29.80
N ASN A 35 17.87 9.24 30.27
CA ASN A 35 18.53 8.22 29.46
C ASN A 35 17.99 6.82 29.80
N LYS A 36 17.63 6.07 28.77
CA LYS A 36 17.28 4.65 28.85
C LYS A 36 18.37 3.87 28.15
N GLN A 37 19.16 3.13 28.91
CA GLN A 37 20.33 2.41 28.41
C GLN A 37 20.12 0.90 28.53
N VAL A 38 20.44 0.17 27.45
CA VAL A 38 20.45 -1.28 27.42
C VAL A 38 21.82 -1.73 26.92
N GLN A 39 22.49 -2.56 27.71
CA GLN A 39 23.75 -3.21 27.36
C GLN A 39 23.54 -4.72 27.38
N THR A 40 23.82 -5.40 26.26
CA THR A 40 23.66 -6.85 26.16
C THR A 40 24.64 -7.47 25.17
N PHE A 41 24.83 -8.78 25.31
CA PHE A 41 25.60 -9.60 24.39
C PHE A 41 24.67 -10.65 23.80
N VAL A 42 24.58 -10.68 22.47
CA VAL A 42 23.67 -11.58 21.77
C VAL A 42 24.39 -12.28 20.63
N ARG A 43 24.02 -13.54 20.37
CA ARG A 43 24.35 -14.26 19.15
C ARG A 43 23.03 -14.58 18.45
N VAL A 44 22.89 -14.11 17.22
CA VAL A 44 21.68 -14.26 16.41
C VAL A 44 22.06 -14.63 14.99
N ALA A 45 21.18 -15.34 14.29
CA ALA A 45 21.36 -15.62 12.88
C ALA A 45 21.29 -14.33 12.05
N ASP A 46 21.98 -14.31 10.91
CA ASP A 46 21.86 -13.23 9.93
C ASP A 46 20.40 -13.04 9.49
N ASN A 47 20.00 -11.79 9.23
CA ASN A 47 18.61 -11.38 8.96
C ASN A 47 17.59 -11.79 10.04
N THR A 48 18.01 -12.32 11.18
CA THR A 48 17.10 -12.74 12.25
C THR A 48 16.97 -11.64 13.28
N PRO A 49 15.79 -11.03 13.38
CA PRO A 49 15.59 -9.91 14.28
C PRO A 49 15.38 -10.41 15.71
N PHE A 50 15.73 -9.59 16.70
CA PHE A 50 15.59 -9.96 18.10
C PHE A 50 15.32 -8.73 18.97
N ILE A 51 14.65 -8.98 20.10
CA ILE A 51 14.33 -7.94 21.09
C ILE A 51 15.50 -7.83 22.07
N VAL A 52 16.06 -6.63 22.16
CA VAL A 52 17.22 -6.31 23.00
C VAL A 52 16.75 -5.93 24.40
N GLY A 53 15.57 -5.30 24.51
CA GLY A 53 14.94 -4.94 25.77
C GLY A 53 13.62 -4.19 25.60
N GLY A 54 12.87 -4.05 26.70
CA GLY A 54 11.63 -3.26 26.79
C GLY A 54 11.53 -2.52 28.12
N LEU A 55 11.05 -1.27 28.11
CA LEU A 55 10.80 -0.48 29.33
C LEU A 55 9.32 -0.09 29.40
N ILE A 56 8.66 -0.53 30.47
CA ILE A 56 7.28 -0.16 30.80
C ILE A 56 7.32 0.85 31.95
N SER A 57 6.88 2.07 31.69
CA SER A 57 6.72 3.13 32.70
C SER A 57 5.23 3.39 32.91
N LYS A 58 4.77 3.37 34.17
CA LYS A 58 3.39 3.71 34.55
C LYS A 58 3.41 4.83 35.59
N ASN A 59 2.97 6.03 35.20
CA ASN A 59 2.78 7.16 36.11
C ASN A 59 1.31 7.30 36.47
N LYS A 60 1.02 7.40 37.77
CA LYS A 60 -0.33 7.65 38.30
C LYS A 60 -0.28 8.83 39.26
N ASP A 61 -0.77 9.98 38.80
CA ASP A 61 -0.90 11.18 39.63
C ASP A 61 -2.33 11.31 40.14
N LYS A 62 -2.48 11.41 41.46
CA LYS A 62 -3.76 11.65 42.13
C LYS A 62 -3.69 12.98 42.88
N GLY A 63 -4.46 13.95 42.40
CA GLY A 63 -4.65 15.25 43.04
C GLY A 63 -6.09 15.41 43.54
N SER A 64 -6.27 16.06 44.68
CA SER A 64 -7.58 16.50 45.14
C SER A 64 -7.51 17.95 45.61
N SER A 65 -8.43 18.78 45.14
CA SER A 65 -8.62 20.15 45.61
C SER A 65 -10.08 20.33 46.03
N GLY A 66 -10.35 21.17 47.01
CA GLY A 66 -11.70 21.38 47.51
C GLY A 66 -11.81 22.62 48.38
N VAL A 67 -13.03 23.05 48.65
CA VAL A 67 -13.28 24.20 49.53
C VAL A 67 -12.93 23.78 50.98
N PRO A 68 -12.08 24.55 51.70
CA PRO A 68 -11.78 24.26 53.11
C PRO A 68 -13.06 24.15 53.95
N VAL A 69 -13.08 23.24 54.93
CA VAL A 69 -14.24 22.92 55.80
C VAL A 69 -15.40 22.20 55.08
N LEU A 70 -15.91 22.73 53.97
CA LEU A 70 -17.05 22.12 53.26
C LEU A 70 -16.71 20.79 52.59
N SER A 71 -15.46 20.61 52.18
CA SER A 71 -14.98 19.36 51.58
C SER A 71 -14.84 18.22 52.60
N GLU A 72 -14.78 18.49 53.91
CA GLU A 72 -14.60 17.44 54.93
C GLU A 72 -15.93 16.84 55.42
N ILE A 73 -17.06 17.43 55.03
CA ILE A 73 -18.40 16.97 55.46
C ILE A 73 -18.69 15.56 54.90
N PRO A 74 -19.00 14.56 55.74
CA PRO A 74 -19.43 13.23 55.30
C PRO A 74 -20.70 13.32 54.43
N LEU A 75 -20.84 12.47 53.41
CA LEU A 75 -21.89 12.49 52.37
C LEU A 75 -21.89 13.68 51.41
N LEU A 76 -21.76 14.92 51.88
CA LEU A 76 -21.90 16.13 51.04
C LEU A 76 -20.56 16.67 50.51
N GLY A 77 -19.45 16.36 51.17
CA GLY A 77 -18.14 16.91 50.85
C GLY A 77 -17.61 16.55 49.45
N ASN A 78 -18.14 15.50 48.80
CA ASN A 78 -17.74 15.14 47.45
C ASN A 78 -18.28 16.12 46.38
N LEU A 79 -19.34 16.89 46.69
CA LEU A 79 -19.84 17.99 45.84
C LEU A 79 -18.92 19.21 45.87
N PHE A 80 -18.09 19.33 46.91
CA PHE A 80 -17.16 20.43 47.14
C PHE A 80 -15.68 20.02 46.95
N LYS A 81 -15.44 18.84 46.36
CA LYS A 81 -14.11 18.33 45.96
C LYS A 81 -14.03 18.18 44.45
N LYS A 82 -12.88 18.55 43.90
CA LYS A 82 -12.42 18.22 42.55
C LYS A 82 -11.30 17.21 42.65
N ARG A 83 -11.49 16.02 42.08
CA ARG A 83 -10.43 15.00 41.94
C ARG A 83 -9.80 15.15 40.56
N LEU A 84 -8.48 15.17 40.50
CA LEU A 84 -7.70 14.97 39.28
C LEU A 84 -7.03 13.61 39.39
N GLU A 85 -7.29 12.72 38.45
CA GLU A 85 -6.50 11.51 38.24
C GLU A 85 -5.86 11.60 36.86
N SER A 86 -4.54 11.46 36.78
CA SER A 86 -3.78 11.42 35.53
C SER A 86 -3.01 10.10 35.48
N ASN A 87 -3.25 9.31 34.44
CA ASN A 87 -2.51 8.07 34.18
C ASN A 87 -1.70 8.25 32.89
N ALA A 88 -0.40 8.01 32.95
CA ALA A 88 0.50 8.04 31.80
C ALA A 88 1.31 6.74 31.73
N ASP A 89 0.93 5.87 30.80
CA ASP A 89 1.63 4.63 30.48
C ASP A 89 2.53 4.85 29.26
N ARG A 90 3.80 4.48 29.37
CA ARG A 90 4.79 4.58 28.28
C ARG A 90 5.55 3.28 28.15
N GLU A 91 5.41 2.62 27.00
CA GLU A 91 6.12 1.39 26.65
C GLU A 91 7.14 1.68 25.54
N VAL A 92 8.38 1.23 25.71
CA VAL A 92 9.44 1.35 24.71
C VAL A 92 10.03 -0.04 24.48
N ILE A 93 10.07 -0.50 23.23
CA ILE A 93 10.67 -1.79 22.83
C ILE A 93 11.82 -1.48 21.87
N ILE A 94 12.99 -2.08 22.12
CA ILE A 94 14.19 -1.95 21.28
C ILE A 94 14.41 -3.26 20.53
N VAL A 95 14.33 -3.21 19.21
CA VAL A 95 14.50 -4.35 18.30
C VAL A 95 15.68 -4.10 17.38
N LEU A 96 16.51 -5.12 17.15
CA LEU A 96 17.61 -5.06 16.20
C LEU A 96 17.54 -6.23 15.20
N THR A 97 17.94 -5.97 13.96
CA THR A 97 18.10 -6.99 12.90
C THR A 97 19.53 -6.87 12.36
N PRO A 98 20.37 -7.90 12.53
CA PRO A 98 21.69 -7.92 11.91
C PRO A 98 21.58 -8.21 10.40
N HIS A 99 22.49 -7.62 9.62
CA HIS A 99 22.66 -7.91 8.20
C HIS A 99 24.16 -8.06 7.89
N VAL A 100 24.57 -9.25 7.43
CA VAL A 100 25.92 -9.56 6.98
C VAL A 100 26.05 -9.23 5.50
N ILE A 101 27.05 -8.43 5.12
CA ILE A 101 27.28 -8.04 3.73
C ILE A 101 28.67 -8.53 3.29
N ASP A 102 28.74 -9.18 2.12
CA ASP A 102 29.99 -9.66 1.53
C ASP A 102 30.84 -8.49 0.96
N THR A 103 32.04 -8.32 1.50
CA THR A 103 33.01 -7.28 1.09
C THR A 103 33.65 -7.53 -0.26
N ASN A 104 33.52 -8.73 -0.85
CA ASN A 104 34.07 -9.05 -2.16
C ASN A 104 33.29 -8.41 -3.32
N GLN A 105 32.09 -7.89 -3.04
CA GLN A 105 31.35 -7.05 -3.97
C GLN A 105 31.94 -5.63 -3.97
N LYS A 106 32.63 -5.26 -5.05
CA LYS A 106 33.41 -4.01 -5.24
C LYS A 106 32.57 -2.70 -5.31
N SER A 107 31.61 -2.51 -4.41
CA SER A 107 30.81 -1.27 -4.32
C SER A 107 30.52 -0.88 -2.87
N PHE A 108 31.56 -0.71 -2.06
CA PHE A 108 31.43 -0.03 -0.75
C PHE A 108 31.84 1.44 -0.90
N SER A 109 30.86 2.30 -1.13
CA SER A 109 30.99 3.73 -0.90
C SER A 109 30.43 4.03 0.49
N TYR A 110 31.12 4.84 1.30
CA TYR A 110 30.67 5.32 2.61
C TYR A 110 29.39 6.19 2.50
N VAL A 111 28.91 6.45 1.29
CA VAL A 111 27.57 6.94 0.97
C VAL A 111 26.68 5.71 0.77
N ILE A 112 25.75 5.46 1.69
CA ILE A 112 24.74 4.39 1.59
C ILE A 112 24.18 4.40 0.16
N PRO A 113 24.49 3.41 -0.69
CA PRO A 113 23.93 3.36 -2.02
C PRO A 113 22.43 3.10 -1.84
N LYS A 114 21.60 4.11 -2.13
CA LYS A 114 20.14 3.97 -2.04
C LYS A 114 19.61 2.88 -2.99
N ASP A 115 20.43 2.46 -3.94
CA ASP A 115 20.07 1.59 -5.06
C ASP A 115 20.71 0.18 -4.99
N SER A 116 21.36 -0.20 -3.87
CA SER A 116 21.91 -1.56 -3.72
C SER A 116 20.85 -2.56 -3.27
N GLN A 117 20.78 -3.72 -3.94
CA GLN A 117 19.85 -4.81 -3.61
C GLN A 117 20.12 -5.45 -2.25
N SER A 118 21.35 -5.34 -1.73
CA SER A 118 21.77 -5.88 -0.43
C SER A 118 21.02 -5.27 0.77
N PHE A 119 20.25 -4.20 0.57
CA PHE A 119 19.47 -3.54 1.62
C PHE A 119 17.98 -3.91 1.59
N ASP A 120 17.54 -4.71 0.62
CA ASP A 120 16.20 -5.26 0.67
C ASP A 120 16.18 -6.41 1.68
N SER A 121 15.16 -6.43 2.53
CA SER A 121 15.01 -7.43 3.59
C SER A 121 13.81 -8.31 3.29
N PHE A 122 14.08 -9.54 2.90
CA PHE A 122 13.07 -10.57 2.63
C PHE A 122 13.24 -11.74 3.62
N ASP A 123 12.17 -12.50 3.83
CA ASP A 123 12.10 -13.74 4.62
C ASP A 123 12.34 -13.59 6.13
N ASN A 124 12.05 -12.42 6.67
CA ASN A 124 12.08 -12.20 8.12
C ASN A 124 10.92 -12.96 8.80
N LEU A 125 11.23 -13.87 9.73
CA LEU A 125 10.21 -14.65 10.46
C LEU A 125 9.37 -13.80 11.44
N LEU A 126 9.94 -12.70 11.97
CA LEU A 126 9.28 -11.83 12.96
C LEU A 126 8.92 -10.44 12.42
N PHE A 127 9.37 -10.05 11.22
CA PHE A 127 9.01 -8.79 10.58
C PHE A 127 8.51 -9.02 9.17
N ARG A 128 7.75 -8.06 8.66
CA ARG A 128 7.29 -8.13 7.27
C ARG A 128 8.47 -7.87 6.34
N ASN A 129 8.43 -8.48 5.17
CA ASN A 129 9.35 -8.18 4.09
C ASN A 129 9.29 -6.69 3.76
N ALA A 130 10.40 -6.09 3.38
CA ALA A 130 10.45 -4.68 3.00
C ALA A 130 11.38 -4.49 1.80
N TYR A 131 10.90 -3.71 0.83
CA TYR A 131 11.65 -3.31 -0.35
C TYR A 131 11.91 -1.82 -0.31
N ARG A 132 13.13 -1.41 -0.70
CA ARG A 132 13.49 0.00 -0.79
C ARG A 132 13.36 0.49 -2.23
N ILE A 133 12.49 1.46 -2.47
CA ILE A 133 12.28 2.05 -3.79
C ILE A 133 13.58 2.67 -4.31
N ARG A 134 13.95 2.32 -5.54
CA ARG A 134 15.16 2.80 -6.22
C ARG A 134 14.83 3.82 -7.30
N ASP A 135 15.85 4.47 -7.85
CA ASP A 135 15.65 5.44 -8.93
C ASP A 135 15.09 4.77 -10.22
N ASP A 136 15.54 3.56 -10.55
CA ASP A 136 15.11 2.81 -11.73
C ASP A 136 13.69 2.20 -11.63
N ASP A 137 13.04 2.38 -10.48
CA ASP A 137 11.64 2.01 -10.24
C ASP A 137 10.68 3.17 -10.54
N LEU A 138 11.18 4.40 -10.65
CA LEU A 138 10.37 5.58 -10.90
C LEU A 138 10.22 5.87 -12.39
N PHE A 139 9.02 6.25 -12.81
CA PHE A 139 8.76 6.73 -14.17
C PHE A 139 8.90 8.24 -14.24
N ASP A 140 9.42 8.74 -15.36
CA ASP A 140 9.45 10.17 -15.63
C ASP A 140 8.06 10.69 -16.00
N LEU A 141 7.49 11.52 -15.11
CA LEU A 141 6.21 12.19 -15.28
C LEU A 141 6.37 13.69 -15.60
N SER A 142 7.55 14.08 -16.08
CA SER A 142 7.82 15.46 -16.50
C SER A 142 6.84 15.93 -17.57
N PHE A 143 6.37 15.05 -18.47
CA PHE A 143 5.38 15.39 -19.49
C PHE A 143 4.05 15.89 -18.89
N ALA A 144 3.57 15.27 -17.81
CA ALA A 144 2.32 15.66 -17.15
C ALA A 144 2.53 16.86 -16.22
N THR A 145 3.55 16.80 -15.38
CA THR A 145 3.84 17.81 -14.35
C THR A 145 4.34 19.15 -14.91
N LYS A 146 5.00 19.15 -16.08
CA LYS A 146 5.45 20.37 -16.76
C LYS A 146 4.46 20.90 -17.80
N SER A 147 3.35 20.19 -18.05
CA SER A 147 2.34 20.65 -19.01
C SER A 147 1.78 22.02 -18.62
N GLU A 148 1.59 22.90 -19.60
CA GLU A 148 1.00 24.22 -19.38
C GLU A 148 -0.40 24.10 -18.77
N PHE A 149 -1.17 23.11 -19.23
CA PHE A 149 -2.49 22.80 -18.72
C PHE A 149 -2.49 22.54 -17.21
N TYR A 150 -1.63 21.63 -16.73
CA TYR A 150 -1.54 21.34 -15.29
C TYR A 150 -1.08 22.55 -14.48
N ARG A 151 -0.06 23.28 -14.97
CA ARG A 151 0.44 24.50 -14.31
C ARG A 151 -0.64 25.57 -14.19
N ASN A 152 -1.48 25.72 -15.22
CA ASN A 152 -2.63 26.64 -15.21
C ASN A 152 -3.70 26.22 -14.20
N ILE A 153 -4.00 24.92 -14.08
CA ILE A 153 -4.93 24.40 -13.06
C ILE A 153 -4.43 24.70 -11.66
N LEU A 154 -3.14 24.42 -11.39
CA LEU A 154 -2.54 24.71 -10.08
C LEU A 154 -2.56 26.21 -9.76
N ALA A 155 -2.28 27.06 -10.73
CA ALA A 155 -2.34 28.52 -10.56
C ALA A 155 -3.77 29.00 -10.21
N GLN A 156 -4.78 28.48 -10.92
CA GLN A 156 -6.19 28.78 -10.62
C GLN A 156 -6.59 28.28 -9.23
N LEU A 157 -6.23 27.04 -8.88
CA LEU A 157 -6.52 26.46 -7.58
C LEU A 157 -5.85 27.23 -6.44
N ALA A 158 -4.59 27.68 -6.62
CA ALA A 158 -3.87 28.48 -5.64
C ALA A 158 -4.45 29.90 -5.49
N ALA A 159 -4.88 30.52 -6.60
CA ALA A 159 -5.60 31.79 -6.55
C ALA A 159 -6.93 31.65 -5.82
N TYR A 160 -7.67 30.57 -6.11
CA TYR A 160 -8.94 30.26 -5.46
C TYR A 160 -8.76 30.05 -3.95
N LYS A 161 -7.75 29.27 -3.52
CA LYS A 161 -7.44 29.05 -2.10
C LYS A 161 -7.06 30.34 -1.36
N ARG A 162 -6.33 31.25 -2.01
CA ARG A 162 -5.97 32.56 -1.44
C ARG A 162 -7.18 33.47 -1.25
N ALA A 163 -8.15 33.40 -2.16
CA ALA A 163 -9.39 34.17 -2.06
C ALA A 163 -10.35 33.64 -0.98
N HIS A 164 -10.22 32.36 -0.60
CA HIS A 164 -11.10 31.67 0.35
C HIS A 164 -10.29 31.03 1.51
N PRO A 165 -9.70 31.86 2.40
CA PRO A 165 -8.91 31.38 3.53
C PRO A 165 -9.71 30.52 4.51
N GLU A 166 -11.03 30.71 4.59
CA GLU A 166 -11.97 29.98 5.44
C GLU A 166 -12.11 28.49 5.09
N LEU A 167 -11.79 28.11 3.85
CA LEU A 167 -11.84 26.70 3.45
C LEU A 167 -10.72 25.91 4.14
N ALA A 168 -11.02 24.70 4.60
CA ALA A 168 -10.04 23.87 5.29
C ALA A 168 -8.84 23.53 4.36
N GLN A 169 -7.61 23.63 4.90
CA GLN A 169 -6.39 23.41 4.12
C GLN A 169 -6.25 21.95 3.64
N ASP A 170 -6.83 21.02 4.39
CA ASP A 170 -6.85 19.59 4.15
C ASP A 170 -7.99 19.13 3.22
N ALA A 171 -8.82 20.07 2.72
CA ALA A 171 -9.90 19.72 1.80
C ALA A 171 -9.35 18.97 0.58
N PRO A 172 -10.01 17.90 0.10
CA PRO A 172 -9.47 17.02 -0.94
C PRO A 172 -8.96 17.74 -2.19
N VAL A 173 -9.63 18.82 -2.61
CA VAL A 173 -9.24 19.62 -3.77
C VAL A 173 -7.91 20.35 -3.58
N PHE A 174 -7.57 20.78 -2.37
CA PHE A 174 -6.33 21.50 -2.10
C PHE A 174 -5.12 20.58 -1.93
N GLN A 175 -5.33 19.27 -1.84
CA GLN A 175 -4.23 18.30 -1.84
C GLN A 175 -3.40 18.38 -3.14
N TYR A 176 -4.00 18.79 -4.27
CA TYR A 176 -3.30 19.04 -5.52
C TYR A 176 -2.25 20.17 -5.45
N LEU A 177 -2.40 21.12 -4.51
CA LEU A 177 -1.37 22.14 -4.25
C LEU A 177 -0.11 21.56 -3.59
N ASN A 178 -0.21 20.38 -2.97
CA ASN A 178 0.90 19.70 -2.30
C ASN A 178 1.64 18.74 -3.26
N LYS A 179 1.83 19.14 -4.53
CA LYS A 179 2.51 18.34 -5.58
C LYS A 179 1.82 17.02 -5.94
N ARG A 180 0.51 16.90 -5.69
CA ARG A 180 -0.30 15.76 -6.12
C ARG A 180 -0.64 15.89 -7.61
N VAL A 181 -0.48 14.83 -8.39
CA VAL A 181 -0.81 14.84 -9.83
C VAL A 181 -2.16 14.14 -10.06
N PRO A 182 -3.09 14.74 -10.83
CA PRO A 182 -4.34 14.09 -11.25
C PRO A 182 -4.07 12.71 -11.86
N GLY A 183 -4.83 11.68 -11.46
CA GLY A 183 -4.66 10.32 -11.95
C GLY A 183 -3.36 9.58 -11.56
N GLU A 184 -2.49 10.16 -10.72
CA GLU A 184 -1.17 9.58 -10.40
C GLU A 184 -1.19 8.15 -9.86
N GLU A 185 -2.28 7.74 -9.22
CA GLU A 185 -2.44 6.42 -8.64
C GLU A 185 -2.24 5.30 -9.68
N VAL A 186 -2.66 5.54 -10.93
CA VAL A 186 -2.50 4.57 -12.04
C VAL A 186 -1.02 4.29 -12.27
N ILE A 187 -0.20 5.34 -12.32
CA ILE A 187 1.24 5.22 -12.54
C ILE A 187 1.91 4.58 -11.33
N VAL A 188 1.57 5.00 -10.12
CA VAL A 188 2.16 4.43 -8.91
C VAL A 188 1.83 2.93 -8.79
N ARG A 189 0.59 2.51 -9.11
CA ARG A 189 0.23 1.09 -9.19
C ARG A 189 1.06 0.34 -10.23
N ARG A 190 1.30 0.95 -11.39
CA ARG A 190 2.19 0.37 -12.41
C ARG A 190 3.64 0.26 -11.91
N MET A 191 4.19 1.28 -11.26
CA MET A 191 5.55 1.22 -10.69
C MET A 191 5.68 0.11 -9.64
N ILE A 192 4.70 -0.02 -8.73
CA ILE A 192 4.70 -1.11 -7.73
C ILE A 192 4.62 -2.47 -8.43
N TRP A 193 3.78 -2.62 -9.45
CA TRP A 193 3.70 -3.86 -10.22
C TRP A 193 5.03 -4.20 -10.92
N GLU A 194 5.75 -3.21 -11.45
CA GLU A 194 7.10 -3.40 -12.02
C GLU A 194 8.07 -3.95 -10.98
N ILE A 195 8.07 -3.42 -9.76
CA ILE A 195 8.90 -3.94 -8.66
C ILE A 195 8.51 -5.39 -8.35
N VAL A 196 7.22 -5.70 -8.26
CA VAL A 196 6.74 -7.07 -8.03
C VAL A 196 7.21 -8.03 -9.12
N HIS A 197 7.17 -7.59 -10.38
CA HIS A 197 7.61 -8.39 -11.51
C HIS A 197 9.14 -8.58 -11.50
N LYS A 198 9.92 -7.51 -11.32
CA LYS A 198 11.39 -7.55 -11.20
C LYS A 198 11.86 -8.46 -10.05
N SER A 199 11.17 -8.39 -8.90
CA SER A 199 11.47 -9.18 -7.70
C SER A 199 10.93 -10.61 -7.74
N LYS A 200 10.19 -10.99 -8.78
CA LYS A 200 9.62 -12.34 -8.99
C LYS A 200 8.64 -12.82 -7.91
N PHE A 201 8.13 -11.93 -7.05
CA PHE A 201 7.18 -12.29 -6.00
C PHE A 201 5.87 -12.90 -6.54
N HIS A 202 5.50 -12.58 -7.78
CA HIS A 202 4.36 -13.18 -8.46
C HIS A 202 4.48 -14.71 -8.63
N GLN A 203 5.69 -15.28 -8.61
CA GLN A 203 5.93 -16.71 -8.78
C GLN A 203 5.48 -17.53 -7.57
N TYR A 204 5.35 -16.89 -6.41
CA TYR A 204 4.95 -17.55 -5.16
C TYR A 204 3.44 -17.80 -5.03
N ILE A 205 2.64 -17.28 -5.96
CA ILE A 205 1.22 -17.60 -6.05
C ILE A 205 1.03 -18.77 -7.01
N ALA A 206 0.54 -19.90 -6.51
CA ALA A 206 0.20 -21.06 -7.33
C ALA A 206 -1.14 -20.88 -8.06
N ASP A 207 -1.30 -21.47 -9.25
CA ASP A 207 -2.50 -21.33 -10.09
C ASP A 207 -3.76 -21.92 -9.44
N ASP A 208 -3.58 -22.93 -8.60
CA ASP A 208 -4.62 -23.58 -7.82
C ASP A 208 -4.93 -22.85 -6.50
N HIS A 209 -4.19 -21.79 -6.18
CA HIS A 209 -4.46 -20.91 -5.03
C HIS A 209 -5.15 -19.61 -5.46
N ILE A 210 -5.69 -19.55 -6.68
CA ILE A 210 -6.44 -18.39 -7.18
C ILE A 210 -7.92 -18.78 -7.34
N LEU A 211 -8.78 -18.00 -6.67
CA LEU A 211 -10.23 -18.20 -6.62
C LEU A 211 -10.97 -17.13 -7.42
N LEU A 212 -12.04 -17.56 -8.09
CA LEU A 212 -13.00 -16.72 -8.79
C LEU A 212 -14.42 -17.15 -8.43
N PHE A 213 -15.32 -16.19 -8.21
CA PHE A 213 -16.73 -16.48 -7.99
C PHE A 213 -17.54 -16.15 -9.24
N GLU A 214 -18.44 -17.04 -9.64
CA GLU A 214 -19.39 -16.82 -10.75
C GLU A 214 -20.81 -16.66 -10.19
N SER A 215 -21.62 -15.77 -10.77
CA SER A 215 -23.03 -15.64 -10.36
C SER A 215 -23.84 -16.88 -10.75
N ASN A 216 -24.70 -17.35 -9.85
CA ASN A 216 -25.59 -18.49 -10.08
C ASN A 216 -27.04 -18.09 -9.80
N GLU A 217 -27.62 -17.32 -10.71
CA GLU A 217 -28.99 -16.79 -10.58
C GLU A 217 -30.06 -17.88 -10.72
N ALA A 218 -29.74 -19.01 -11.34
CA ALA A 218 -30.65 -20.13 -11.54
C ALA A 218 -30.87 -20.99 -10.27
N ALA A 219 -30.05 -20.81 -9.23
CA ALA A 219 -30.17 -21.58 -7.99
C ALA A 219 -31.41 -21.14 -7.19
N GLN A 220 -32.42 -22.01 -7.14
CA GLN A 220 -33.62 -21.79 -6.32
C GLN A 220 -33.35 -21.96 -4.81
N TYR A 221 -32.37 -22.79 -4.45
CA TYR A 221 -31.92 -23.04 -3.08
C TYR A 221 -30.38 -23.08 -3.02
N GLY A 222 -29.79 -22.69 -1.88
CA GLY A 222 -28.33 -22.69 -1.67
C GLY A 222 -27.61 -21.40 -2.10
N ASN A 223 -26.30 -21.51 -2.35
CA ASN A 223 -25.47 -20.34 -2.69
C ASN A 223 -25.81 -19.81 -4.09
N LYS A 224 -26.11 -18.52 -4.19
CA LYS A 224 -26.33 -17.78 -5.46
C LYS A 224 -25.04 -17.54 -6.26
N PHE A 225 -23.99 -18.32 -6.01
CA PHE A 225 -22.72 -18.23 -6.70
C PHE A 225 -22.02 -19.59 -6.77
N LYS A 226 -21.15 -19.75 -7.76
CA LYS A 226 -20.23 -20.87 -7.90
C LYS A 226 -18.82 -20.40 -7.56
N THR A 227 -18.01 -21.29 -7.00
CA THR A 227 -16.60 -21.03 -6.74
C THR A 227 -15.77 -21.82 -7.75
N HIS A 228 -14.81 -21.15 -8.38
CA HIS A 228 -13.91 -21.73 -9.36
C HIS A 228 -12.47 -21.56 -8.90
N LEU A 229 -11.70 -22.63 -9.01
CA LEU A 229 -10.24 -22.56 -9.00
C LEU A 229 -9.78 -22.16 -10.41
N LEU A 230 -8.87 -21.20 -10.50
CA LEU A 230 -8.42 -20.69 -11.79
C LEU A 230 -7.75 -21.78 -12.63
N SER A 231 -6.96 -22.65 -12.00
CA SER A 231 -6.35 -23.82 -12.64
C SER A 231 -7.36 -24.70 -13.38
N ILE A 232 -8.51 -25.01 -12.75
CA ILE A 232 -9.58 -25.82 -13.34
C ILE A 232 -10.22 -25.10 -14.54
N LEU A 233 -10.39 -23.78 -14.47
CA LEU A 233 -10.91 -23.02 -15.61
C LEU A 233 -9.94 -23.09 -16.78
N LEU A 234 -8.65 -22.84 -16.55
CA LEU A 234 -7.62 -22.83 -17.58
C LEU A 234 -7.46 -24.18 -18.27
N ASP A 235 -7.66 -25.29 -17.55
CA ASP A 235 -7.67 -26.63 -18.15
C ASP A 235 -8.73 -26.77 -19.27
N GLN A 236 -9.82 -26.01 -19.21
CA GLN A 236 -10.85 -26.01 -20.25
C GLN A 236 -10.42 -25.36 -21.57
N LEU A 237 -9.31 -24.61 -21.57
CA LEU A 237 -8.75 -23.96 -22.76
C LEU A 237 -7.70 -24.83 -23.46
N LYS A 238 -7.37 -26.02 -22.93
CA LYS A 238 -6.40 -26.95 -23.54
C LYS A 238 -6.88 -27.57 -24.84
N ASP A 239 -8.18 -27.48 -25.15
CA ASP A 239 -8.74 -27.95 -26.43
C ASP A 239 -8.49 -26.90 -27.54
N PRO A 240 -7.63 -27.19 -28.53
CA PRO A 240 -7.29 -26.24 -29.59
C PRO A 240 -8.45 -25.91 -30.54
N LYS A 241 -9.59 -26.62 -30.45
CA LYS A 241 -10.80 -26.32 -31.24
C LYS A 241 -11.74 -25.34 -30.56
N ARG A 242 -11.44 -24.92 -29.32
CA ARG A 242 -12.27 -23.99 -28.53
C ARG A 242 -11.61 -22.61 -28.47
N GLU A 243 -12.37 -21.64 -28.00
CA GLU A 243 -11.85 -20.32 -27.65
C GLU A 243 -10.64 -20.47 -26.71
N ASN A 244 -9.62 -19.63 -26.92
CA ASN A 244 -8.31 -19.80 -26.29
C ASN A 244 -8.08 -18.88 -25.08
N SER A 245 -9.08 -18.10 -24.67
CA SER A 245 -8.96 -17.09 -23.62
C SER A 245 -10.25 -16.95 -22.82
N PHE A 246 -10.14 -16.55 -21.56
CA PHE A 246 -11.29 -16.19 -20.72
C PHE A 246 -11.44 -14.68 -20.59
N VAL A 247 -12.68 -14.24 -20.44
CA VAL A 247 -13.03 -12.91 -19.97
C VAL A 247 -13.75 -13.05 -18.64
N PHE A 248 -13.24 -12.37 -17.62
CA PHE A 248 -13.90 -12.24 -16.32
C PHE A 248 -14.46 -10.83 -16.19
N ASP A 249 -15.78 -10.72 -16.25
CA ASP A 249 -16.50 -9.44 -16.23
C ASP A 249 -17.07 -9.14 -14.84
N PHE A 250 -16.53 -8.11 -14.19
CA PHE A 250 -16.95 -7.64 -12.86
C PHE A 250 -17.83 -6.38 -12.90
N ALA A 251 -18.27 -5.94 -14.08
CA ALA A 251 -19.00 -4.67 -14.26
C ALA A 251 -20.37 -4.62 -13.58
N GLN A 252 -21.05 -5.75 -13.38
CA GLN A 252 -22.47 -5.77 -13.03
C GLN A 252 -22.77 -5.61 -11.53
N HIS A 253 -21.76 -5.65 -10.64
CA HIS A 253 -22.02 -5.91 -9.22
C HIS A 253 -21.77 -4.75 -8.27
N LYS A 254 -21.10 -3.66 -8.67
CA LYS A 254 -21.04 -2.46 -7.81
C LYS A 254 -22.35 -1.65 -7.80
N ALA A 255 -23.28 -1.93 -8.72
CA ALA A 255 -24.43 -1.07 -8.99
C ALA A 255 -25.81 -1.66 -8.66
N ASN A 256 -25.98 -2.99 -8.54
CA ASN A 256 -27.30 -3.60 -8.73
C ASN A 256 -27.84 -4.51 -7.62
N SER A 257 -27.15 -4.68 -6.48
CA SER A 257 -27.66 -5.54 -5.42
C SER A 257 -27.75 -4.80 -4.08
N ALA A 258 -28.93 -4.90 -3.46
CA ALA A 258 -29.35 -4.08 -2.32
C ALA A 258 -29.03 -4.75 -0.96
N GLY A 259 -28.02 -5.63 -0.93
CA GLY A 259 -27.65 -6.41 0.25
C GLY A 259 -26.46 -5.82 1.00
N PRO A 260 -26.33 -6.05 2.32
CA PRO A 260 -25.21 -5.55 3.13
C PRO A 260 -23.89 -6.32 2.92
N PHE A 261 -23.92 -7.47 2.24
CA PHE A 261 -22.74 -8.32 2.00
C PHE A 261 -22.78 -8.94 0.61
N GLU A 262 -21.77 -8.68 -0.20
CA GLU A 262 -21.66 -9.19 -1.58
C GLU A 262 -20.28 -9.78 -1.84
N HIS A 263 -20.28 -10.93 -2.52
CA HIS A 263 -19.06 -11.55 -3.01
C HIS A 263 -18.68 -10.93 -4.35
N PRO A 264 -17.39 -10.79 -4.68
CA PRO A 264 -16.95 -10.31 -5.97
C PRO A 264 -17.21 -11.39 -7.04
N ARG A 265 -18.34 -11.30 -7.71
CA ARG A 265 -18.76 -12.26 -8.73
C ARG A 265 -18.41 -11.74 -10.11
N ALA A 266 -17.81 -12.59 -10.94
CA ALA A 266 -17.61 -12.35 -12.35
C ALA A 266 -18.70 -13.06 -13.17
N ARG A 267 -19.02 -12.48 -14.31
CA ARG A 267 -19.58 -13.24 -15.44
C ARG A 267 -18.39 -13.79 -16.23
N ILE A 268 -18.37 -15.10 -16.46
CA ILE A 268 -17.30 -15.76 -17.19
C ILE A 268 -17.75 -15.96 -18.63
N SER A 269 -16.98 -15.45 -19.57
CA SER A 269 -17.14 -15.76 -20.99
C SER A 269 -15.80 -16.15 -21.60
N LYS A 270 -15.84 -16.67 -22.82
CA LYS A 270 -14.65 -17.06 -23.57
C LYS A 270 -14.56 -16.22 -24.83
N VAL A 271 -13.33 -15.96 -25.27
CA VAL A 271 -13.03 -15.25 -26.51
C VAL A 271 -11.79 -15.85 -27.17
N ASN A 272 -11.63 -15.60 -28.46
CA ASN A 272 -10.41 -15.98 -29.16
C ASN A 272 -9.50 -14.76 -29.31
N VAL A 273 -8.26 -14.88 -28.83
CA VAL A 273 -7.22 -13.86 -28.99
C VAL A 273 -6.18 -14.39 -29.97
N ALA A 274 -6.09 -13.74 -31.13
CA ALA A 274 -5.25 -14.21 -32.24
C ALA A 274 -3.83 -13.62 -32.23
N SER A 275 -3.66 -12.41 -31.70
CA SER A 275 -2.39 -11.67 -31.72
C SER A 275 -2.34 -10.61 -30.64
N ALA A 276 -1.17 -10.05 -30.36
CA ALA A 276 -1.02 -8.96 -29.39
C ALA A 276 -1.84 -7.72 -29.75
N SER A 277 -1.95 -7.37 -31.03
CA SER A 277 -2.80 -6.26 -31.48
C SER A 277 -4.28 -6.53 -31.23
N ASN A 278 -4.73 -7.77 -31.51
CA ASN A 278 -6.10 -8.19 -31.23
C ASN A 278 -6.37 -8.24 -29.71
N TYR A 279 -5.39 -8.58 -28.88
CA TYR A 279 -5.51 -8.51 -27.42
C TYR A 279 -5.86 -7.07 -26.99
N VAL A 280 -5.14 -6.07 -27.48
CA VAL A 280 -5.37 -4.65 -27.14
C VAL A 280 -6.76 -4.23 -27.58
N GLU A 281 -7.15 -4.57 -28.81
CA GLU A 281 -8.48 -4.26 -29.34
C GLU A 281 -9.59 -4.87 -28.47
N GLN A 282 -9.48 -6.17 -28.15
CA GLN A 282 -10.45 -6.86 -27.28
C GLN A 282 -10.49 -6.20 -25.90
N MET A 283 -9.35 -5.90 -25.29
CA MET A 283 -9.30 -5.27 -23.98
C MET A 283 -9.94 -3.88 -23.99
N SER A 284 -9.69 -3.07 -25.02
CA SER A 284 -10.29 -1.75 -25.20
C SER A 284 -11.80 -1.83 -25.42
N LEU A 285 -12.29 -2.78 -26.23
CA LEU A 285 -13.72 -3.01 -26.44
C LEU A 285 -14.42 -3.49 -25.16
N LEU A 286 -13.75 -4.35 -24.40
CA LEU A 286 -14.29 -4.94 -23.18
C LEU A 286 -14.42 -3.92 -22.05
N ASN A 287 -13.45 -3.02 -21.88
CA ASN A 287 -13.44 -2.03 -20.80
C ASN A 287 -14.08 -0.69 -21.23
N GLY A 288 -14.02 -0.34 -22.52
CA GLY A 288 -14.69 0.83 -23.09
C GLY A 288 -14.37 2.15 -22.37
N ASN A 289 -15.32 3.09 -22.41
CA ASN A 289 -15.22 4.39 -21.73
C ASN A 289 -15.85 4.39 -20.32
N ASP A 290 -16.26 3.23 -19.81
CA ASP A 290 -16.91 3.15 -18.50
C ASP A 290 -15.85 2.84 -17.43
N PRO A 291 -15.50 3.81 -16.56
CA PRO A 291 -14.46 3.63 -15.55
C PRO A 291 -14.81 2.54 -14.52
N ASN A 292 -16.06 2.05 -14.52
CA ASN A 292 -16.51 0.97 -13.66
C ASN A 292 -16.53 -0.41 -14.34
N ARG A 293 -16.20 -0.53 -15.63
CA ARG A 293 -16.20 -1.79 -16.38
C ARG A 293 -14.80 -2.41 -16.46
N ASN A 294 -14.24 -2.75 -15.30
CA ASN A 294 -12.95 -3.43 -15.27
C ASN A 294 -13.14 -4.94 -15.51
N ARG A 295 -12.60 -5.42 -16.62
CA ARG A 295 -12.67 -6.83 -17.06
C ARG A 295 -11.27 -7.39 -17.23
N ILE A 296 -11.09 -8.66 -16.87
CA ILE A 296 -9.83 -9.37 -17.08
C ILE A 296 -9.96 -10.19 -18.35
N LEU A 297 -9.13 -9.92 -19.34
CA LEU A 297 -8.88 -10.82 -20.46
C LEU A 297 -7.67 -11.69 -20.10
N LEU A 298 -7.88 -12.98 -19.88
CA LEU A 298 -6.81 -13.92 -19.52
C LEU A 298 -6.55 -14.86 -20.70
N SER A 299 -5.47 -14.60 -21.43
CA SER A 299 -5.02 -15.41 -22.57
C SER A 299 -3.72 -16.15 -22.23
N PRO A 300 -3.74 -17.49 -22.15
CA PRO A 300 -2.52 -18.28 -21.98
C PRO A 300 -1.63 -18.30 -23.23
N ALA A 301 -2.23 -18.12 -24.42
CA ALA A 301 -1.54 -18.24 -25.70
C ALA A 301 -0.90 -16.92 -26.17
N VAL A 302 -1.50 -15.78 -25.82
CA VAL A 302 -1.06 -14.47 -26.29
C VAL A 302 -0.78 -13.56 -25.10
N SER A 303 0.45 -13.08 -25.00
CA SER A 303 0.83 -12.14 -23.93
C SER A 303 0.34 -10.72 -24.24
N PRO A 304 -0.11 -9.96 -23.22
CA PRO A 304 -0.46 -8.56 -23.41
C PRO A 304 0.79 -7.74 -23.80
N PRO A 305 0.66 -6.71 -24.64
CA PRO A 305 1.76 -5.79 -24.90
C PRO A 305 2.00 -4.86 -23.69
N GLY A 306 3.16 -4.20 -23.67
CA GLY A 306 3.44 -3.15 -22.67
C GLY A 306 3.76 -3.65 -21.25
N VAL A 307 3.88 -4.96 -21.02
CA VAL A 307 4.17 -5.55 -19.68
C VAL A 307 5.54 -6.25 -19.60
N ARG A 308 6.56 -5.73 -20.28
CA ARG A 308 7.94 -6.27 -20.30
C ARG A 308 8.06 -7.77 -20.62
N GLY A 309 7.16 -8.28 -21.47
CA GLY A 309 7.15 -9.69 -21.86
C GLY A 309 6.47 -10.63 -20.87
N ALA A 310 5.89 -10.10 -19.78
CA ALA A 310 5.07 -10.88 -18.86
C ALA A 310 3.83 -11.47 -19.58
N THR A 311 3.51 -12.70 -19.27
CA THR A 311 2.26 -13.34 -19.69
C THR A 311 1.06 -12.72 -18.97
N ALA A 312 -0.15 -12.91 -19.50
CA ALA A 312 -1.37 -12.47 -18.81
C ALA A 312 -1.50 -13.09 -17.40
N MET A 313 -0.99 -14.31 -17.22
CA MET A 313 -0.95 -14.98 -15.91
C MET A 313 0.00 -14.29 -14.93
N GLU A 314 1.21 -13.95 -15.38
CA GLU A 314 2.18 -13.24 -14.53
C GLU A 314 1.69 -11.84 -14.17
N VAL A 315 1.03 -11.15 -15.09
CA VAL A 315 0.38 -9.86 -14.80
C VAL A 315 -0.67 -10.04 -13.71
N LEU A 316 -1.56 -11.03 -13.84
CA LEU A 316 -2.61 -11.32 -12.85
C LEU A 316 -2.03 -11.63 -11.46
N LYS A 317 -1.04 -12.52 -11.38
CA LYS A 317 -0.35 -12.84 -10.12
C LYS A 317 0.39 -11.63 -9.54
N GLY A 318 1.06 -10.85 -10.38
CA GLY A 318 1.71 -9.61 -9.97
C GLY A 318 0.71 -8.60 -9.42
N VAL A 319 -0.50 -8.53 -9.98
CA VAL A 319 -1.59 -7.68 -9.48
C VAL A 319 -2.13 -8.16 -8.13
N LEU A 320 -2.23 -9.47 -7.92
CA LEU A 320 -2.62 -10.03 -6.61
C LEU A 320 -1.60 -9.65 -5.52
N VAL A 321 -0.30 -9.75 -5.83
CA VAL A 321 0.77 -9.30 -4.92
C VAL A 321 0.72 -7.77 -4.73
N LEU A 322 0.56 -6.99 -5.80
CA LEU A 322 0.39 -5.53 -5.74
C LEU A 322 -0.74 -5.16 -4.76
N LYS A 323 -1.91 -5.78 -4.91
CA LYS A 323 -3.04 -5.54 -4.02
C LYS A 323 -2.69 -5.86 -2.56
N ARG A 324 -1.93 -6.93 -2.33
CA ARG A 324 -1.45 -7.27 -0.99
C ARG A 324 -0.48 -6.21 -0.45
N ILE A 325 0.47 -5.75 -1.25
CA ILE A 325 1.39 -4.64 -0.89
C ILE A 325 0.58 -3.40 -0.51
N LEU A 326 -0.41 -2.99 -1.31
CA LEU A 326 -1.25 -1.84 -0.99
C LEU A 326 -1.98 -2.03 0.36
N SER A 327 -2.47 -3.24 0.65
CA SER A 327 -3.11 -3.53 1.94
C SER A 327 -2.15 -3.48 3.14
N LEU A 328 -0.89 -3.89 2.94
CA LEU A 328 0.15 -3.87 3.98
C LEU A 328 0.68 -2.46 4.25
N ASN A 329 0.53 -1.56 3.29
CA ASN A 329 0.95 -0.16 3.33
C ASN A 329 -0.26 0.79 3.34
N SER A 330 -1.37 0.41 3.95
CA SER A 330 -2.63 1.17 3.92
C SER A 330 -2.54 2.60 4.48
N SER A 331 -1.56 2.87 5.35
CA SER A 331 -1.27 4.21 5.87
C SER A 331 -0.45 5.08 4.91
N MET A 332 0.06 4.53 3.81
CA MET A 332 0.84 5.23 2.81
C MET A 332 -0.05 5.54 1.60
N PRO A 333 -0.35 6.82 1.33
CA PRO A 333 -1.04 7.23 0.11
C PRO A 333 -0.34 6.72 -1.15
N VAL A 334 -1.12 6.29 -2.13
CA VAL A 334 -0.63 5.82 -3.45
C VAL A 334 -0.35 7.03 -4.34
N THR A 335 0.64 7.85 -3.95
CA THR A 335 1.00 9.11 -4.62
C THR A 335 2.46 9.11 -5.02
N ILE A 336 2.82 9.89 -6.04
CA ILE A 336 4.20 10.02 -6.51
C ILE A 336 5.09 10.64 -5.43
N GLN A 337 4.53 11.54 -4.61
CA GLN A 337 5.27 12.17 -3.51
C GLN A 337 5.69 11.15 -2.45
N GLU A 338 4.81 10.22 -2.13
CA GLU A 338 5.10 9.16 -1.16
C GLU A 338 5.96 8.05 -1.78
N PHE A 339 5.69 7.71 -3.05
CA PHE A 339 6.43 6.72 -3.81
C PHE A 339 7.73 7.29 -4.40
N ARG A 340 8.71 7.56 -3.52
CA ARG A 340 9.99 8.21 -3.85
C ARG A 340 11.20 7.34 -3.50
N VAL A 341 12.34 7.61 -4.13
CA VAL A 341 13.61 6.90 -3.89
C VAL A 341 13.97 6.86 -2.40
N GLY A 342 14.34 5.68 -1.92
CA GLY A 342 14.72 5.40 -0.55
C GLY A 342 13.56 5.19 0.42
N ARG A 343 12.31 5.35 -0.02
CA ARG A 343 11.14 4.97 0.76
C ARG A 343 11.07 3.43 0.83
N GLN A 344 10.78 2.91 2.02
CA GLN A 344 10.52 1.49 2.21
C GLN A 344 9.03 1.19 2.02
N ILE A 345 8.75 0.12 1.30
CA ILE A 345 7.41 -0.44 1.12
C ILE A 345 7.39 -1.87 1.65
N ILE A 346 6.36 -2.18 2.42
CA ILE A 346 6.19 -3.50 3.03
C ILE A 346 5.70 -4.50 1.98
N PHE A 347 6.37 -5.63 1.88
CA PHE A 347 6.02 -6.76 1.04
C PHE A 347 5.36 -7.88 1.85
N PRO A 348 4.48 -8.69 1.24
CA PRO A 348 4.04 -9.94 1.83
C PRO A 348 5.21 -10.92 1.97
N THR A 349 5.10 -11.87 2.90
CA THR A 349 6.07 -12.97 2.97
C THR A 349 5.82 -13.98 1.88
N GLU A 350 6.85 -14.72 1.47
CA GLU A 350 6.68 -15.73 0.44
C GLU A 350 5.75 -16.86 0.88
N GLN A 351 5.86 -17.27 2.14
CA GLN A 351 4.97 -18.26 2.75
C GLN A 351 3.51 -17.78 2.73
N GLU A 352 3.28 -16.49 3.01
CA GLU A 352 1.93 -15.92 2.91
C GLU A 352 1.36 -16.03 1.50
N LEU A 353 2.18 -15.81 0.46
CA LEU A 353 1.75 -15.90 -0.92
C LEU A 353 1.48 -17.34 -1.37
N ARG A 354 2.28 -18.30 -0.88
CA ARG A 354 2.15 -19.72 -1.19
C ARG A 354 0.95 -20.37 -0.52
N ASP A 355 0.75 -20.11 0.77
CA ASP A 355 -0.20 -20.87 1.59
C ASP A 355 -1.64 -20.32 1.51
N LYS A 356 -1.83 -19.05 1.13
CA LYS A 356 -3.15 -18.42 1.11
C LYS A 356 -3.83 -18.54 -0.25
N TYR A 357 -5.15 -18.67 -0.21
CA TYR A 357 -5.98 -18.45 -1.38
C TYR A 357 -6.12 -16.95 -1.68
N HIS A 358 -5.99 -16.60 -2.95
CA HIS A 358 -6.09 -15.24 -3.48
C HIS A 358 -7.36 -15.12 -4.32
N VAL A 359 -8.19 -14.13 -4.01
CA VAL A 359 -9.46 -13.91 -4.71
C VAL A 359 -9.29 -12.86 -5.79
N ILE A 360 -9.75 -13.18 -7.01
CA ILE A 360 -9.92 -12.19 -8.07
C ILE A 360 -11.21 -11.41 -7.80
N ASP A 361 -11.07 -10.11 -7.58
CA ASP A 361 -12.19 -9.20 -7.37
C ASP A 361 -12.12 -7.96 -8.26
N TYR A 362 -13.01 -7.01 -7.99
CA TYR A 362 -13.12 -5.77 -8.75
C TYR A 362 -11.80 -4.97 -8.77
N ASP A 363 -11.11 -4.86 -7.64
CA ASP A 363 -9.85 -4.12 -7.57
C ASP A 363 -8.75 -4.84 -8.34
N VAL A 364 -8.71 -6.18 -8.29
CA VAL A 364 -7.80 -6.99 -9.12
C VAL A 364 -8.09 -6.76 -10.60
N ALA A 365 -9.36 -6.75 -11.02
CA ALA A 365 -9.72 -6.49 -12.42
C ALA A 365 -9.31 -5.09 -12.87
N LYS A 366 -9.53 -4.08 -12.01
CA LYS A 366 -9.12 -2.70 -12.25
C LYS A 366 -7.60 -2.59 -12.40
N PHE A 367 -6.86 -3.10 -11.43
CA PHE A 367 -5.39 -3.03 -11.44
C PHE A 367 -4.80 -3.83 -12.61
N PHE A 368 -5.40 -4.96 -12.99
CA PHE A 368 -4.99 -5.72 -14.17
C PHE A 368 -5.11 -4.90 -15.45
N TYR A 369 -6.24 -4.22 -15.65
CA TYR A 369 -6.43 -3.37 -16.81
C TYR A 369 -5.49 -2.15 -16.79
N GLU A 370 -5.41 -1.45 -15.66
CA GLU A 370 -4.55 -0.28 -15.47
C GLU A 370 -3.06 -0.62 -15.64
N VAL A 371 -2.60 -1.77 -15.17
CA VAL A 371 -1.20 -2.18 -15.36
C VAL A 371 -0.91 -2.37 -16.85
N ILE A 372 -1.79 -3.01 -17.60
CA ILE A 372 -1.57 -3.24 -19.05
C ILE A 372 -1.67 -1.92 -19.84
N ASN A 373 -2.68 -1.10 -19.56
CA ASN A 373 -2.99 0.14 -20.29
C ASN A 373 -2.70 1.41 -19.48
N TYR A 374 -1.59 1.43 -18.74
CA TYR A 374 -1.32 2.47 -17.74
C TYR A 374 -1.31 3.90 -18.30
N TYR A 375 -0.86 4.11 -19.54
CA TYR A 375 -0.75 5.46 -20.10
C TYR A 375 -2.12 6.02 -20.55
N PRO A 376 -2.93 5.31 -21.38
CA PRO A 376 -4.31 5.74 -21.65
C PRO A 376 -5.18 5.91 -20.39
N GLU A 377 -5.01 5.03 -19.40
CA GLU A 377 -5.76 5.12 -18.15
C GLU A 377 -5.32 6.31 -17.30
N PHE A 378 -4.01 6.59 -17.26
CA PHE A 378 -3.49 7.79 -16.62
C PHE A 378 -4.03 9.04 -17.29
N GLU A 379 -4.04 9.12 -18.62
CA GLU A 379 -4.59 10.27 -19.36
C GLU A 379 -6.09 10.47 -19.06
N THR A 380 -6.87 9.39 -19.07
CA THR A 380 -8.30 9.41 -18.73
C THR A 380 -8.53 9.89 -17.31
N ALA A 381 -7.80 9.33 -16.34
CA ALA A 381 -7.89 9.73 -14.94
C ALA A 381 -7.42 11.18 -14.73
N PHE A 382 -6.33 11.59 -15.37
CA PHE A 382 -5.79 12.94 -15.31
C PHE A 382 -6.82 13.97 -15.81
N ASN A 383 -7.44 13.72 -16.96
CA ASN A 383 -8.46 14.60 -17.54
C ASN A 383 -9.72 14.67 -16.66
N ARG A 384 -10.21 13.52 -16.17
CA ARG A 384 -11.39 13.46 -15.28
C ARG A 384 -11.16 14.22 -13.98
N ASP A 385 -10.04 13.96 -13.32
CA ASP A 385 -9.72 14.55 -12.02
C ASP A 385 -9.44 16.06 -12.18
N SER A 386 -8.77 16.48 -13.25
CA SER A 386 -8.60 17.89 -13.63
C SER A 386 -9.93 18.61 -13.85
N ALA A 387 -10.87 17.98 -14.57
CA ALA A 387 -12.20 18.52 -14.78
C ALA A 387 -12.99 18.66 -13.46
N SER A 388 -12.83 17.70 -12.54
CA SER A 388 -13.43 17.75 -11.20
C SER A 388 -12.89 18.94 -10.39
N ILE A 389 -11.58 19.18 -10.41
CA ILE A 389 -10.97 20.35 -9.76
C ILE A 389 -11.57 21.65 -10.31
N LEU A 390 -11.62 21.79 -11.64
CA LEU A 390 -12.18 22.99 -12.28
C LEU A 390 -13.68 23.16 -12.01
N TYR A 391 -14.42 22.06 -11.89
CA TYR A 391 -15.85 22.11 -11.52
C TYR A 391 -16.03 22.57 -10.08
N GLN A 392 -15.22 22.07 -9.13
CA GLN A 392 -15.27 22.48 -7.73
C GLN A 392 -14.90 23.95 -7.55
N ILE A 393 -13.86 24.43 -8.24
CA ILE A 393 -13.50 25.86 -8.25
C ILE A 393 -14.68 26.71 -8.72
N ARG A 394 -15.34 26.34 -9.83
CA ARG A 394 -16.48 27.09 -10.38
C ARG A 394 -17.74 27.00 -9.51
N GLY A 395 -18.05 25.82 -8.98
CA GLY A 395 -19.24 25.59 -8.16
C GLY A 395 -19.17 26.33 -6.81
N LEU A 396 -17.97 26.49 -6.26
CA LEU A 396 -17.76 27.28 -5.05
C LEU A 396 -17.71 28.79 -5.32
N GLN A 397 -17.47 29.24 -6.56
CA GLN A 397 -17.61 30.66 -6.94
C GLN A 397 -19.08 31.12 -7.04
N GLN A 398 -20.02 30.18 -7.14
CA GLN A 398 -21.46 30.47 -7.30
C GLN A 398 -22.25 30.37 -5.98
N ARG A 399 -21.58 30.03 -4.87
CA ARG A 399 -22.13 30.04 -3.51
C ARG A 399 -21.50 31.17 -2.74
#